data_AF-A0A1Q7M0I2-F1
#
_entry.id   AF-A0A1Q7M0I2-F1
#
_cell.length_a   1.000
_cell.length_b   1.000
_cell.length_c   1.000
_cell.angle_alpha   90.00
_cell.angle_beta   90.00
_cell.angle_gamma   90.00
#
_symmetry.space_group_name_H-M   'P 1'
#
loop_
_entity.id
_entity.type
_entity.pdbx_description
1 polymer ?
#
loop_
_entity_poly.entity_id
_entity_poly.type
_entity_poly.pdbx_seq_one_letter_code
_entity_poly.pdbx_strand_id
1 'polypeptide(L)' 'MPDFGRQNKVREVLATLGERGREALRRHGYDVGDGFVDVLSQYQTLEHAARTERLRDLEGLLGELNAPG' A
#
# COMPACT_ATOMS: atom_id res chain seq x y z
N MET A 1 -2.93 -13.51 -10.71
CA MET A 1 -2.76 -12.10 -10.28
C MET A 1 -2.99 -12.04 -8.80
N PRO A 2 -2.24 -11.22 -8.06
CA PRO A 2 -2.62 -10.95 -6.68
C PRO A 2 -3.99 -10.25 -6.67
N ASP A 3 -4.84 -10.62 -5.71
CA ASP A 3 -6.14 -9.98 -5.47
C ASP A 3 -5.99 -9.13 -4.20
N PHE A 4 -5.71 -7.85 -4.38
CA PHE A 4 -5.58 -6.88 -3.29
C PHE A 4 -6.90 -6.15 -3.08
N GLY A 5 -7.34 -6.09 -1.83
CA GLY A 5 -8.49 -5.34 -1.38
C GLY A 5 -8.17 -4.39 -0.23
N ARG A 6 -9.16 -3.59 0.18
CA ARG A 6 -9.04 -2.54 1.21
C ARG A 6 -8.60 -3.07 2.58
N GLN A 7 -8.95 -4.32 2.89
CA GLN A 7 -8.56 -5.01 4.13
C GLN A 7 -7.13 -5.57 4.12
N ASN A 8 -6.46 -5.65 2.97
CA ASN A 8 -5.08 -6.12 2.93
C ASN A 8 -4.17 -5.13 3.66
N LYS A 9 -3.15 -5.67 4.32
CA LYS A 9 -2.15 -4.84 5.00
C LYS A 9 -1.12 -4.34 4.00
N VAL A 10 -0.58 -3.16 4.25
CA VAL A 10 0.51 -2.57 3.45
C VAL A 10 1.70 -3.54 3.37
N ARG A 11 2.05 -4.22 4.47
CA ARG A 11 3.12 -5.24 4.47
C ARG A 11 2.87 -6.41 3.52
N GLU A 12 1.61 -6.77 3.27
CA GLU A 12 1.28 -7.87 2.35
C GLU A 12 1.54 -7.44 0.90
N VAL A 13 1.19 -6.19 0.57
CA VAL A 13 1.53 -5.58 -0.73
C VAL A 13 3.05 -5.60 -0.95
N LEU A 14 3.82 -5.17 0.04
CA LEU A 14 5.29 -5.17 -0.02
C LEU A 14 5.86 -6.59 -0.10
N ALA A 15 5.33 -7.54 0.66
CA ALA A 15 5.80 -8.93 0.65
C ALA A 15 5.52 -9.64 -0.68
N THR A 16 4.39 -9.33 -1.33
CA THR A 16 3.97 -9.98 -2.58
C THR A 16 4.57 -9.33 -3.82
N LEU A 17 4.68 -7.99 -3.86
CA LEU A 17 5.13 -7.24 -5.04
C LEU A 17 6.53 -6.65 -4.91
N GLY A 18 7.14 -6.69 -3.73
CA GLY A 18 8.48 -6.12 -3.49
C GLY A 18 8.55 -4.64 -3.85
N GLU A 19 9.57 -4.27 -4.64
CA GLU A 19 9.81 -2.89 -5.08
C GLU A 19 8.64 -2.31 -5.90
N ARG A 20 7.94 -3.12 -6.70
CA ARG A 20 6.77 -2.66 -7.47
C ARG A 20 5.66 -2.17 -6.54
N GLY A 21 5.40 -2.90 -5.44
CA GLY A 21 4.42 -2.50 -4.44
C GLY A 21 4.81 -1.20 -3.74
N ARG A 22 6.10 -1.03 -3.43
CA ARG A 22 6.64 0.19 -2.82
C ARG A 22 6.48 1.40 -3.74
N GLU A 23 6.76 1.24 -5.03
CA GLU A 23 6.62 2.31 -6.01
C GLU A 23 5.15 2.72 -6.21
N ALA A 24 4.25 1.74 -6.32
CA ALA A 24 2.81 2.01 -6.39
C ALA A 24 2.32 2.77 -5.15
N LEU A 25 2.64 2.28 -3.94
CA LEU A 25 2.29 2.98 -2.69
C LEU A 25 2.77 4.43 -2.68
N ARG A 26 4.02 4.66 -3.10
CA ARG A 26 4.61 6.01 -3.16
C ARG A 26 3.90 6.92 -4.16
N ARG A 27 3.55 6.42 -5.35
CA ARG A 27 2.78 7.17 -6.37
C ARG A 27 1.42 7.61 -5.84
N HIS A 28 0.79 6.77 -5.02
CA HIS A 28 -0.52 7.03 -4.40
C HIS A 28 -0.43 7.79 -3.06
N GLY A 29 0.77 8.28 -2.71
CA GLY A 29 1.00 9.19 -1.59
C GLY A 29 1.40 8.52 -0.27
N TYR A 30 1.51 7.19 -0.25
CA TYR A 30 1.94 6.43 0.91
C TYR A 30 3.46 6.26 0.92
N ASP A 31 4.14 6.94 1.85
CA ASP A 31 5.57 6.78 2.05
C ASP A 31 5.86 5.53 2.89
N VAL A 32 6.61 4.60 2.31
CA VAL A 32 7.13 3.42 3.00
C VAL A 32 8.50 3.82 3.53
N GLY A 33 8.54 4.68 4.56
CA GLY A 33 9.80 5.06 5.18
C GLY A 33 10.49 3.90 5.91
N ASP A 34 11.72 4.12 6.33
CA ASP A 34 12.48 3.20 7.20
C ASP A 34 12.36 3.56 8.69
N GLY A 35 11.51 4.54 9.03
CA GLY A 35 11.26 4.95 10.40
C GLY A 35 10.46 3.90 11.18
N PHE A 36 10.64 3.86 12.51
CA PHE A 36 9.86 2.97 13.38
C PHE A 36 8.33 3.15 13.20
N VAL A 37 7.89 4.40 12.98
CA VAL A 37 6.49 4.73 12.70
C VAL A 37 6.04 4.19 11.34
N ASP A 38 6.90 4.19 10.34
CA ASP A 38 6.62 3.62 9.01
C ASP A 38 6.48 2.10 9.08
N VAL A 39 7.35 1.43 9.83
CA VAL A 39 7.28 -0.02 10.06
C VAL A 39 5.97 -0.40 10.75
N LEU A 40 5.55 0.32 11.79
CA LEU A 40 4.26 0.08 12.44
C LEU A 40 3.08 0.34 11.49
N SER A 41 3.21 1.36 10.65
CA SER A 41 2.17 1.72 9.68
C SER A 41 1.95 0.61 8.66
N GLN A 42 2.97 -0.21 8.36
CA GLN A 42 2.86 -1.35 7.44
C GLN A 42 1.93 -2.46 7.95
N TYR A 43 1.63 -2.52 9.25
CA TYR A 43 0.69 -3.49 9.82
C TYR A 43 -0.77 -3.05 9.68
N GLN A 44 -1.02 -1.82 9.27
CA GLN A 44 -2.36 -1.26 9.05
C GLN A 44 -2.89 -1.70 7.68
N THR A 45 -4.22 -1.66 7.53
CA THR A 45 -4.88 -1.95 6.26
C THR A 45 -4.75 -0.76 5.29
N LEU A 46 -4.88 -1.02 3.99
CA LEU A 46 -4.90 0.04 2.97
C LEU A 46 -6.03 1.06 3.23
N GLU A 47 -7.19 0.60 3.70
CA GLU A 47 -8.28 1.50 4.10
C GLU A 47 -7.86 2.42 5.26
N HIS A 48 -7.17 1.89 6.26
CA HIS A 48 -6.75 2.68 7.40
C HIS A 48 -5.69 3.73 7.00
N ALA A 49 -4.78 3.36 6.09
CA ALA A 49 -3.83 4.30 5.51
C ALA A 49 -4.54 5.45 4.76
N ALA A 50 -5.64 5.15 4.05
CA ALA A 50 -6.45 6.17 3.38
C ALA A 50 -7.19 7.07 4.38
N ARG A 51 -7.80 6.49 5.41
CA ARG A 51 -8.51 7.25 6.46
C ARG A 51 -7.60 8.17 7.28
N THR A 52 -6.33 7.81 7.43
CA THR A 52 -5.32 8.61 8.15
C THR A 52 -4.62 9.64 7.26
N GLU A 53 -5.15 9.88 6.05
CA GLU A 53 -4.63 10.81 5.04
C GLU A 53 -3.20 10.50 4.56
N ARG A 54 -2.67 9.32 4.92
CA ARG A 54 -1.36 8.83 4.46
C ARG A 54 -1.41 8.21 3.08
N LEU A 55 -2.57 7.76 2.62
CA LEU A 55 -2.81 7.29 1.26
C LEU A 55 -3.84 8.21 0.62
N ARG A 56 -3.45 8.91 -0.45
CA ARG A 56 -4.33 9.90 -1.10
C ARG A 56 -5.33 9.27 -2.05
N ASP A 57 -4.93 8.16 -2.68
CA ASP A 57 -5.74 7.49 -3.69
C ASP A 57 -5.76 5.97 -3.46
N LEU A 58 -6.74 5.51 -2.69
CA LEU A 58 -6.91 4.08 -2.39
C LEU A 58 -7.43 3.31 -3.60
N GLU A 59 -8.38 3.86 -4.33
CA GLU A 59 -9.01 3.14 -5.44
C GLU A 59 -8.06 3.02 -6.64
N GLY A 60 -7.31 4.07 -6.95
CA GLY A 60 -6.27 3.98 -7.99
C GLY A 60 -5.12 3.06 -7.59
N LEU A 61 -4.71 3.04 -6.30
CA LEU A 61 -3.76 2.05 -5.80
C LEU A 61 -4.27 0.63 -6.04
N LEU A 62 -5.51 0.31 -5.64
CA LEU A 62 -6.07 -1.03 -5.84
C LEU A 62 -6.14 -1.38 -7.33
N GLY A 63 -6.48 -0.43 -8.20
CA GLY A 63 -6.44 -0.64 -9.65
C GLY A 63 -5.04 -1.02 -10.15
N GLU A 64 -4.00 -0.29 -9.71
CA GLU A 64 -2.61 -0.53 -10.12
C GLU A 64 -2.04 -1.84 -9.54
N LEU A 65 -2.38 -2.17 -8.30
CA LEU A 65 -1.94 -3.39 -7.62
C LEU A 65 -2.53 -4.66 -8.24
N ASN A 66 -3.78 -4.57 -8.72
CA ASN A 66 -4.47 -5.69 -9.36
C ASN A 66 -4.25 -5.74 -10.88
N ALA A 67 -3.63 -4.72 -11.48
CA ALA A 67 -3.37 -4.67 -12.92
C ALA A 67 -2.34 -5.75 -13.35
N PRO A 68 -2.53 -6.39 -14.51
CA PRO A 68 -1.50 -7.23 -15.11
C PRO A 68 -0.26 -6.37 -15.33
N GLY A 69 0.86 -6.77 -14.73
CA GLY A 69 2.18 -6.25 -15.12
C GLY A 69 2.71 -7.00 -16.31
#